data_AF-A0A093S716-F1
#
_entry.id   AF-A0A093S716-F1
#
_cell.length_a   1.000
_cell.length_b   1.000
_cell.length_c   1.000
_cell.angle_alpha   90.00
_cell.angle_beta   90.00
_cell.angle_gamma   90.00
#
_symmetry.space_group_name_H-M   'P 1'
#
loop_
_entity.id
_entity.type
_entity.pdbx_description
1 polymer ?
#
loop_
_entity_poly.entity_id
_entity_poly.type
_entity_poly.pdbx_seq_one_letter_code
_entity_poly.pdbx_strand_id
1 'polypeptide(L)'
;RAEKTEVLSEDLLQVEKRLELVKQVSHSTHKKLTACLQGQQGVDADKRSKKLPLTTLAQCLMEGSAVLGDDSLLGKMLRLCGEAEDKLAQELIHFELQVERDVIEPLFVLAEVEIPNIQKQRKHLAKLVLDMDSSRTRWQQSVKSSGLASNLQPSGAKADALREEMEEAANRVEICRDQLSADMYNFVAKEVDYANYFQTLIEVQAEYHRKSLALLQNVLPQIKAQQEAWMEKPSFGKPLEEHLAVSGREIAFPVEACVTMLLECGMQEEGLFRVAPSASKLKKLKAALDCCVVDVQEYSADPHAIAGALKSYLRELPEPLMTFELYEEWIQASNIPEQEKRLQALWNACEKLPKANYNNIRYVIKFLAKLTEYQDMNKMTPSNVAIVLGPNLLWPQAEGNMTEMMTTVSLQIVGIIEPLIQHADWFFPGGRPWLWGQHGLSMHVNHNANYSSMPSPDMDHADRRQHDQARRPLSVATDNMMLEFYKKDG
;
A
#
# COMPACT_ATOMS: atom_id res chain seq x y z
N ARG A 1 67.52 34.96 -4.52
CA ARG A 1 66.59 34.01 -3.87
C ARG A 1 66.03 34.77 -2.68
N ALA A 2 64.91 35.47 -2.85
CA ALA A 2 64.30 36.25 -1.78
C ALA A 2 63.88 35.28 -0.66
N GLU A 3 64.22 35.59 0.58
CA GLU A 3 63.67 34.91 1.74
C GLU A 3 62.15 34.96 1.60
N LYS A 4 61.50 33.79 1.55
CA LYS A 4 60.03 33.74 1.64
C LYS A 4 59.71 34.29 3.01
N THR A 5 59.29 35.56 3.09
CA THR A 5 58.70 36.10 4.31
C THR A 5 57.50 35.22 4.63
N GLU A 6 57.59 34.39 5.66
CA GLU A 6 56.46 33.59 6.12
C GLU A 6 55.41 34.55 6.67
N VAL A 7 54.36 34.79 5.88
CA VAL A 7 53.34 35.81 6.12
C VAL A 7 52.31 35.36 7.17
N LEU A 8 52.15 34.06 7.35
CA LEU A 8 51.19 33.43 8.25
C LEU A 8 51.90 32.46 9.20
N SER A 9 51.36 32.30 10.41
CA SER A 9 51.82 31.27 11.35
C SER A 9 51.50 29.86 10.83
N GLU A 10 52.21 28.86 11.35
CA GLU A 10 52.00 27.45 11.02
C GLU A 10 50.54 27.01 11.24
N ASP A 11 49.94 27.45 12.35
CA ASP A 11 48.54 27.19 12.70
C ASP A 11 47.57 27.73 11.63
N LEU A 12 47.81 28.94 11.13
CA LEU A 12 46.96 29.56 10.09
C LEU A 12 47.14 28.87 8.74
N LEU A 13 48.34 28.39 8.40
CA LEU A 13 48.55 27.57 7.19
C LEU A 13 47.77 26.24 7.26
N GLN A 14 47.66 25.64 8.46
CA GLN A 14 46.82 24.47 8.66
C GLN A 14 45.33 24.79 8.47
N VAL A 15 44.86 25.94 8.96
CA VAL A 15 43.49 26.41 8.75
C VAL A 15 43.21 26.69 7.26
N GLU A 16 44.17 27.26 6.52
CA GLU A 16 44.05 27.49 5.06
C GLU A 16 43.83 26.17 4.31
N LYS A 17 44.58 25.11 4.64
CA LYS A 17 44.37 23.78 4.07
C LYS A 17 42.99 23.22 4.42
N ARG A 18 42.53 23.43 5.66
CA ARG A 18 41.22 22.97 6.12
C ARG A 18 40.07 23.67 5.39
N LEU A 19 40.18 24.97 5.16
CA LEU A 19 39.18 25.76 4.41
C LEU A 19 38.91 25.16 3.03
N GLU A 20 39.95 24.77 2.28
CA GLU A 20 39.77 24.17 0.95
C GLU A 20 39.04 22.82 1.01
N LEU A 21 39.38 21.98 1.99
CA LEU A 21 38.73 20.68 2.19
C LEU A 21 37.25 20.86 2.57
N VAL A 22 36.95 21.75 3.52
CA VAL A 22 35.57 22.04 3.95
C VAL A 22 34.77 22.60 2.79
N LYS A 23 35.33 23.53 2.00
CA LYS A 23 34.66 24.06 0.80
C LYS A 23 34.29 22.96 -0.18
N GLN A 24 35.24 22.08 -0.51
CA GLN A 24 35.02 20.98 -1.46
C GLN A 24 33.91 20.04 -0.97
N VAL A 25 33.95 19.66 0.30
CA VAL A 25 32.96 18.76 0.91
C VAL A 25 31.59 19.45 0.96
N SER A 26 31.50 20.66 1.47
CA SER A 26 30.25 21.42 1.57
C SER A 26 29.61 21.64 0.21
N HIS A 27 30.37 22.04 -0.81
CA HIS A 27 29.87 22.19 -2.18
C HIS A 27 29.32 20.88 -2.76
N SER A 28 30.08 19.78 -2.62
CA SER A 28 29.68 18.46 -3.11
C SER A 28 28.43 17.95 -2.41
N THR A 29 28.37 18.10 -1.08
CA THR A 29 27.24 17.70 -0.25
C THR A 29 25.99 18.50 -0.59
N HIS A 30 26.09 19.84 -0.64
CA HIS A 30 25.00 20.73 -1.04
C HIS A 30 24.39 20.29 -2.39
N LYS A 31 25.23 20.06 -3.39
CA LYS A 31 24.78 19.68 -4.74
C LYS A 31 24.10 18.31 -4.75
N LYS A 32 24.65 17.33 -4.03
CA LYS A 32 24.08 15.98 -3.95
C LYS A 32 22.78 15.94 -3.15
N LEU A 33 22.73 16.64 -2.02
CA LEU A 33 21.54 16.72 -1.17
C LEU A 33 20.39 17.41 -1.91
N THR A 34 20.69 18.49 -2.63
CA THR A 34 19.73 19.13 -3.55
C THR A 34 19.14 18.14 -4.55
N ALA A 35 19.98 17.30 -5.17
CA ALA A 35 19.54 16.31 -6.15
C ALA A 35 18.73 15.14 -5.54
N CYS A 36 18.72 15.00 -4.20
CA CYS A 36 17.87 14.04 -3.52
C CYS A 36 16.44 14.57 -3.29
N LEU A 37 16.22 15.89 -3.33
CA LEU A 37 14.89 16.48 -3.20
C LEU A 37 14.12 16.35 -4.53
N GLN A 38 12.84 16.04 -4.44
CA GLN A 38 11.92 15.88 -5.57
C GLN A 38 11.28 17.20 -5.96
N GLY A 39 11.07 18.10 -5.00
CA GLY A 39 10.53 19.43 -5.21
C GLY A 39 11.48 20.37 -5.96
N GLN A 40 10.90 21.31 -6.70
CA GLN A 40 11.67 22.38 -7.34
C GLN A 40 12.24 23.33 -6.27
N GLN A 41 13.55 23.61 -6.34
CA GLN A 41 14.25 24.51 -5.41
C GLN A 41 13.73 25.96 -5.45
N GLY A 42 13.75 26.61 -4.29
CA GLY A 42 13.41 28.03 -4.13
C GLY A 42 11.95 28.35 -4.40
N VAL A 43 11.07 27.35 -4.30
CA VAL A 43 9.64 27.51 -4.56
C VAL A 43 8.82 27.19 -3.31
N ASP A 44 7.85 28.05 -3.00
CA ASP A 44 6.92 27.86 -1.88
C ASP A 44 6.13 26.54 -1.96
N ALA A 45 5.63 26.09 -0.81
CA ALA A 45 4.88 24.85 -0.63
C ALA A 45 3.77 24.64 -1.69
N ASP A 46 2.99 25.68 -1.99
CA ASP A 46 1.85 25.63 -2.92
C ASP A 46 2.23 25.33 -4.37
N LYS A 47 3.44 25.68 -4.78
CA LYS A 47 3.93 25.42 -6.14
C LYS A 47 4.67 24.08 -6.21
N ARG A 48 5.26 23.63 -5.09
CA ARG A 48 5.86 22.29 -4.96
C ARG A 48 4.79 21.19 -4.99
N SER A 49 3.66 21.38 -4.31
CA SER A 49 2.56 20.41 -4.31
C SER A 49 2.07 20.06 -5.72
N LYS A 50 2.00 21.04 -6.63
CA LYS A 50 1.52 20.84 -8.01
C LYS A 50 2.43 19.96 -8.89
N LYS A 51 3.68 19.72 -8.48
CA LYS A 51 4.67 18.98 -9.28
C LYS A 51 5.17 17.70 -8.61
N LEU A 52 4.81 17.48 -7.35
CA LEU A 52 5.23 16.30 -6.63
C LEU A 52 4.44 15.08 -7.15
N PRO A 53 5.11 14.00 -7.60
CA PRO A 53 4.41 12.85 -8.17
C PRO A 53 3.43 12.20 -7.18
N LEU A 54 3.73 12.27 -5.88
CA LEU A 54 2.86 11.75 -4.83
C LEU A 54 1.53 12.51 -4.74
N THR A 55 1.55 13.84 -4.87
CA THR A 55 0.33 14.67 -4.94
C THR A 55 -0.48 14.34 -6.20
N THR A 56 0.18 14.11 -7.34
CA THR A 56 -0.53 13.67 -8.57
C THR A 56 -1.20 12.31 -8.39
N LEU A 57 -0.55 11.35 -7.71
CA LEU A 57 -1.14 10.05 -7.39
C LEU A 57 -2.36 10.22 -6.47
N ALA A 58 -2.22 11.00 -5.39
CA ALA A 58 -3.32 11.28 -4.47
C ALA A 58 -4.54 11.86 -5.21
N GLN A 59 -4.32 12.84 -6.10
CA GLN A 59 -5.39 13.41 -6.91
C GLN A 59 -6.05 12.37 -7.83
N CYS A 60 -5.26 11.54 -8.52
CA CYS A 60 -5.79 10.47 -9.37
C CYS A 60 -6.65 9.47 -8.60
N LEU A 61 -6.26 9.12 -7.37
CA LEU A 61 -7.03 8.23 -6.50
C LEU A 61 -8.34 8.90 -6.06
N MET A 62 -8.31 10.18 -5.71
CA MET A 62 -9.49 10.94 -5.32
C MET A 62 -10.48 11.09 -6.49
N GLU A 63 -10.00 11.41 -7.69
CA GLU A 63 -10.81 11.47 -8.91
C GLU A 63 -11.42 10.10 -9.24
N GLY A 64 -10.64 9.02 -9.15
CA GLY A 64 -11.14 7.65 -9.32
C GLY A 64 -12.23 7.29 -8.30
N SER A 65 -12.09 7.75 -7.04
CA SER A 65 -13.11 7.56 -6.01
C SER A 65 -14.42 8.29 -6.33
N ALA A 66 -14.33 9.49 -6.91
CA ALA A 66 -15.50 10.28 -7.29
C ALA A 66 -16.25 9.64 -8.48
N VAL A 67 -15.51 9.01 -9.41
CA VAL A 67 -16.08 8.27 -10.54
C VAL A 67 -16.82 7.01 -10.07
N LEU A 68 -16.22 6.23 -9.16
CA LEU A 68 -16.82 4.98 -8.68
C LEU A 68 -17.93 5.18 -7.64
N GLY A 69 -17.95 6.32 -6.95
CA GLY A 69 -18.92 6.64 -5.92
C GLY A 69 -18.70 5.89 -4.60
N ASP A 70 -19.52 6.22 -3.60
CA ASP A 70 -19.45 5.63 -2.25
C ASP A 70 -20.15 4.27 -2.12
N ASP A 71 -20.89 3.85 -3.14
CA ASP A 71 -21.59 2.56 -3.16
C ASP A 71 -20.70 1.41 -3.64
N SER A 72 -19.40 1.67 -3.84
CA SER A 72 -18.41 0.66 -4.21
C SER A 72 -17.32 0.58 -3.14
N LEU A 73 -16.95 -0.64 -2.74
CA LEU A 73 -15.77 -0.85 -1.89
C LEU A 73 -14.54 -0.20 -2.51
N LEU A 74 -14.38 -0.39 -3.82
CA LEU A 74 -13.24 0.13 -4.55
C LEU A 74 -13.22 1.66 -4.50
N GLY A 75 -14.39 2.32 -4.68
CA GLY A 75 -14.51 3.77 -4.53
C GLY A 75 -14.09 4.27 -3.14
N LYS A 76 -14.60 3.63 -2.07
CA LYS A 76 -14.20 3.96 -0.69
C LYS A 76 -12.70 3.72 -0.43
N MET A 77 -12.14 2.63 -0.96
CA MET A 77 -10.72 2.31 -0.81
C MET A 77 -9.85 3.36 -1.52
N LEU A 78 -10.22 3.74 -2.74
CA LEU A 78 -9.50 4.79 -3.48
C LEU A 78 -9.52 6.12 -2.73
N ARG A 79 -10.64 6.49 -2.10
CA ARG A 79 -10.73 7.71 -1.29
C ARG A 79 -9.79 7.67 -0.08
N LEU A 80 -9.87 6.60 0.72
CA LEU A 80 -9.01 6.46 1.91
C LEU A 80 -7.53 6.47 1.56
N CYS A 81 -7.14 5.76 0.51
CA CYS A 81 -5.77 5.77 0.02
C CYS A 81 -5.38 7.15 -0.52
N GLY A 82 -6.24 7.80 -1.31
CA GLY A 82 -6.00 9.15 -1.84
C GLY A 82 -5.77 10.19 -0.76
N GLU A 83 -6.60 10.21 0.29
CA GLU A 83 -6.42 11.09 1.45
C GLU A 83 -5.14 10.80 2.23
N ALA A 84 -4.72 9.53 2.31
CA ALA A 84 -3.48 9.15 2.97
C ALA A 84 -2.26 9.59 2.16
N GLU A 85 -2.25 9.36 0.85
CA GLU A 85 -1.19 9.79 -0.06
C GLU A 85 -1.06 11.32 -0.10
N ASP A 86 -2.18 12.07 -0.03
CA ASP A 86 -2.15 13.54 0.04
C ASP A 86 -1.45 14.02 1.33
N LYS A 87 -1.78 13.42 2.48
CA LYS A 87 -1.11 13.74 3.75
C LYS A 87 0.38 13.39 3.73
N LEU A 88 0.75 12.25 3.16
CA LEU A 88 2.16 11.87 3.00
C LEU A 88 2.91 12.84 2.08
N ALA A 89 2.26 13.30 1.01
CA ALA A 89 2.80 14.33 0.14
C ALA A 89 3.05 15.66 0.87
N GLN A 90 2.13 16.06 1.76
CA GLN A 90 2.30 17.25 2.60
C GLN A 90 3.49 17.12 3.56
N GLU A 91 3.65 15.97 4.22
CA GLU A 91 4.81 15.71 5.08
C GLU A 91 6.14 15.72 4.29
N LEU A 92 6.14 15.18 3.07
CA LEU A 92 7.32 15.22 2.19
C LEU A 92 7.66 16.66 1.79
N ILE A 93 6.67 17.48 1.43
CA ILE A 93 6.90 18.90 1.08
C ILE A 93 7.50 19.65 2.28
N HIS A 94 6.95 19.42 3.48
CA HIS A 94 7.46 20.06 4.70
C HIS A 94 8.90 19.66 5.00
N PHE A 95 9.21 18.36 4.90
CA PHE A 95 10.55 17.82 5.04
C PHE A 95 11.54 18.49 4.06
N GLU A 96 11.21 18.54 2.77
CA GLU A 96 12.10 19.10 1.76
C GLU A 96 12.33 20.59 1.94
N LEU A 97 11.32 21.36 2.37
CA LEU A 97 11.46 22.78 2.67
C LEU A 97 12.36 23.00 3.89
N GLN A 98 12.22 22.15 4.91
CA GLN A 98 13.03 22.25 6.11
C GLN A 98 14.50 21.90 5.84
N VAL A 99 14.78 20.83 5.09
CA VAL A 99 16.14 20.47 4.66
C VAL A 99 16.75 21.55 3.78
N GLU A 100 15.97 22.15 2.87
CA GLU A 100 16.47 23.24 2.03
C GLU A 100 16.93 24.43 2.86
N ARG A 101 16.08 24.90 3.79
CA ARG A 101 16.33 26.07 4.63
C ARG A 101 17.43 25.85 5.66
N ASP A 102 17.38 24.73 6.39
CA ASP A 102 18.22 24.54 7.58
C ASP A 102 19.55 23.85 7.28
N VAL A 103 19.71 23.27 6.08
CA VAL A 103 20.91 22.49 5.71
C VAL A 103 21.50 22.94 4.38
N ILE A 104 20.71 22.91 3.29
CA ILE A 104 21.22 23.17 1.93
C ILE A 104 21.68 24.63 1.79
N GLU A 105 20.84 25.59 2.18
CA GLU A 105 21.16 27.02 2.08
C GLU A 105 22.38 27.41 2.94
N PRO A 106 22.50 27.00 4.22
CA PRO A 106 23.71 27.23 5.01
C PRO A 106 24.99 26.60 4.41
N LEU A 107 24.90 25.38 3.88
CA LEU A 107 26.05 24.73 3.21
C LEU A 107 26.46 25.47 1.93
N PHE A 108 25.49 25.99 1.18
CA PHE A 108 25.75 26.83 0.02
C PHE A 108 26.47 28.13 0.41
N VAL A 109 25.96 28.85 1.42
CA VAL A 109 26.56 30.09 1.93
C VAL A 109 28.01 29.84 2.39
N LEU A 110 28.25 28.75 3.12
CA LEU A 110 29.59 28.36 3.57
C LEU A 110 30.55 28.15 2.38
N ALA A 111 30.13 27.37 1.38
CA ALA A 111 30.99 26.97 0.26
C ALA A 111 31.19 28.07 -0.79
N GLU A 112 30.16 28.87 -1.07
CA GLU A 112 30.12 29.83 -2.18
C GLU A 112 30.29 31.28 -1.74
N VAL A 113 30.12 31.60 -0.46
CA VAL A 113 30.21 32.97 0.07
C VAL A 113 31.31 33.11 1.11
N GLU A 114 31.20 32.41 2.24
CA GLU A 114 32.10 32.62 3.38
C GLU A 114 33.56 32.22 3.07
N ILE A 115 33.79 30.96 2.64
CA ILE A 115 35.14 30.49 2.36
C ILE A 115 35.79 31.26 1.19
N PRO A 116 35.10 31.51 0.06
CA PRO A 116 35.65 32.33 -1.02
C PRO A 116 36.04 33.75 -0.60
N ASN A 117 35.32 34.37 0.34
CA ASN A 117 35.67 35.68 0.88
C ASN A 117 37.01 35.65 1.64
N ILE A 118 37.23 34.65 2.50
CA ILE A 118 38.50 34.44 3.20
C ILE A 118 39.63 34.20 2.19
N GLN A 119 39.39 33.35 1.19
CA GLN A 119 40.37 33.08 0.11
C GLN A 119 40.71 34.33 -0.71
N LYS A 120 39.76 35.24 -0.91
CA LYS A 120 39.98 36.52 -1.60
C LYS A 120 40.87 37.44 -0.78
N GLN A 121 40.63 37.56 0.52
CA GLN A 121 41.48 38.33 1.43
C GLN A 121 42.91 37.75 1.48
N ARG A 122 43.06 36.42 1.50
CA ARG A 122 44.37 35.75 1.43
C ARG A 122 45.17 36.13 0.18
N LYS A 123 44.51 36.18 -0.98
CA LYS A 123 45.13 36.64 -2.25
C LYS A 123 45.47 38.12 -2.19
N HIS A 124 44.62 38.93 -1.54
CA HIS A 124 44.89 40.35 -1.34
C HIS A 124 46.13 40.59 -0.47
N LEU A 125 46.26 39.87 0.65
CA LEU A 125 47.44 39.90 1.50
C LEU A 125 48.72 39.54 0.74
N ALA A 126 48.68 38.50 -0.11
CA ALA A 126 49.82 38.13 -0.94
C ALA A 126 50.27 39.27 -1.88
N LYS A 127 49.32 40.05 -2.42
CA LYS A 127 49.63 41.23 -3.23
C LYS A 127 50.26 42.35 -2.40
N LEU A 128 49.70 42.66 -1.23
CA LEU A 128 50.25 43.70 -0.33
C LEU A 128 51.68 43.37 0.13
N VAL A 129 51.98 42.09 0.37
CA VAL A 129 53.35 41.66 0.71
C VAL A 129 54.33 41.91 -0.43
N LEU A 130 53.95 41.61 -1.68
CA LEU A 130 54.78 41.93 -2.84
C LEU A 130 55.00 43.44 -3.00
N ASP A 131 53.96 44.24 -2.77
CA ASP A 131 54.04 45.70 -2.82
C ASP A 131 54.97 46.24 -1.72
N MET A 132 54.88 45.70 -0.49
CA MET A 132 55.78 46.02 0.62
C MET A 132 57.23 45.62 0.32
N ASP A 133 57.49 44.41 -0.20
CA ASP A 133 58.84 43.95 -0.57
C ASP A 133 59.46 44.82 -1.68
N SER A 134 58.63 45.28 -2.62
CA SER A 134 59.02 46.24 -3.65
C SER A 134 59.39 47.59 -3.03
N SER A 135 58.57 48.16 -2.15
CA SER A 135 58.87 49.40 -1.42
C SER A 135 60.13 49.27 -0.57
N ARG A 136 60.31 48.14 0.13
CA ARG A 136 61.50 47.82 0.92
C ARG A 136 62.75 47.78 0.06
N THR A 137 62.68 47.14 -1.10
CA THR A 137 63.82 47.04 -2.04
C THR A 137 64.20 48.43 -2.58
N ARG A 138 63.20 49.24 -2.96
CA ARG A 138 63.39 50.63 -3.43
C ARG A 138 64.07 51.50 -2.38
N TRP A 139 63.62 51.42 -1.12
CA TRP A 139 64.25 52.10 0.01
C TRP A 139 65.69 51.62 0.24
N GLN A 140 65.94 50.30 0.30
CA GLN A 140 67.28 49.74 0.51
C GLN A 140 68.29 50.15 -0.58
N GLN A 141 67.86 50.21 -1.84
CA GLN A 141 68.68 50.70 -2.94
C GLN A 141 69.03 52.18 -2.78
N SER A 142 68.07 53.01 -2.36
CA SER A 142 68.28 54.44 -2.06
C SER A 142 69.28 54.63 -0.92
N VAL A 143 69.16 53.85 0.17
CA VAL A 143 70.08 53.90 1.33
C VAL A 143 71.51 53.48 0.94
N LYS A 144 71.67 52.40 0.15
CA LYS A 144 72.99 51.96 -0.35
C LYS A 144 73.64 52.98 -1.29
N SER A 145 72.86 53.65 -2.14
CA SER A 145 73.36 54.70 -3.03
C SER A 145 73.78 55.98 -2.30
N SER A 146 73.19 56.26 -1.13
CA SER A 146 73.51 57.43 -0.30
C SER A 146 74.80 57.24 0.53
N GLY A 147 75.26 56.00 0.75
CA GLY A 147 76.48 55.69 1.50
C GLY A 147 77.80 55.84 0.73
N LEU A 148 77.76 55.99 -0.61
CA LEU A 148 78.96 56.17 -1.45
C LEU A 148 79.21 57.62 -1.90
N ALA A 149 78.27 58.56 -1.68
CA ALA A 149 78.37 59.93 -2.18
C ALA A 149 78.84 60.92 -1.09
N SER A 150 80.11 61.34 -1.16
CA SER A 150 80.75 62.26 -0.22
C SER A 150 80.53 63.75 -0.53
N ASN A 151 79.32 64.20 -0.89
CA ASN A 151 79.07 65.63 -1.15
C ASN A 151 77.73 66.13 -0.60
N LEU A 152 77.80 67.31 0.04
CA LEU A 152 76.73 68.02 0.76
C LEU A 152 75.60 68.52 -0.17
N GLN A 153 74.41 67.87 -0.17
CA GLN A 153 73.04 68.41 -0.28
C GLN A 153 71.96 67.29 -0.44
N PRO A 154 70.63 67.55 -0.37
CA PRO A 154 69.67 66.85 0.49
C PRO A 154 69.23 65.47 -0.03
N SER A 155 70.11 64.46 0.03
CA SER A 155 69.75 63.06 -0.24
C SER A 155 68.89 62.42 0.87
N GLY A 156 68.71 63.11 2.02
CA GLY A 156 67.90 62.66 3.15
C GLY A 156 66.39 62.62 2.84
N ALA A 157 65.83 63.70 2.30
CA ALA A 157 64.38 63.82 2.09
C ALA A 157 63.79 62.75 1.16
N LYS A 158 64.53 62.32 0.12
CA LYS A 158 64.12 61.24 -0.78
C LYS A 158 64.20 59.87 -0.10
N ALA A 159 65.23 59.64 0.72
CA ALA A 159 65.38 58.40 1.48
C ALA A 159 64.33 58.29 2.60
N ASP A 160 63.96 59.41 3.22
CA ASP A 160 62.92 59.49 4.25
C ASP A 160 61.51 59.29 3.65
N ALA A 161 61.19 59.89 2.49
CA ALA A 161 59.92 59.62 1.80
C ALA A 161 59.77 58.15 1.38
N LEU A 162 60.85 57.51 0.92
CA LEU A 162 60.85 56.07 0.61
C LEU A 162 60.76 55.19 1.87
N ARG A 163 61.22 55.69 3.02
CA ARG A 163 61.03 55.03 4.33
C ARG A 163 59.56 55.08 4.74
N GLU A 164 58.93 56.25 4.64
CA GLU A 164 57.50 56.44 4.95
C GLU A 164 56.61 55.58 4.05
N GLU A 165 56.87 55.53 2.73
CA GLU A 165 56.15 54.63 1.80
C GLU A 165 56.31 53.14 2.18
N MET A 166 57.49 52.73 2.65
CA MET A 166 57.74 51.36 3.11
C MET A 166 56.99 51.07 4.42
N GLU A 167 57.01 52.00 5.38
CA GLU A 167 56.31 51.88 6.66
C GLU A 167 54.79 51.84 6.45
N GLU A 168 54.22 52.66 5.57
CA GLU A 168 52.82 52.59 5.17
C GLU A 168 52.45 51.24 4.53
N ALA A 169 53.30 50.73 3.63
CA ALA A 169 53.07 49.43 3.00
C ALA A 169 53.13 48.30 4.03
N ALA A 170 54.04 48.37 5.02
CA ALA A 170 54.13 47.42 6.12
C ALA A 170 52.88 47.46 7.02
N ASN A 171 52.40 48.66 7.38
CA ASN A 171 51.16 48.83 8.16
C ASN A 171 49.94 48.24 7.44
N ARG A 172 49.83 48.41 6.12
CA ARG A 172 48.74 47.83 5.32
C ARG A 172 48.79 46.30 5.30
N VAL A 173 49.98 45.70 5.23
CA VAL A 173 50.18 44.25 5.34
C VAL A 173 49.74 43.74 6.70
N GLU A 174 50.12 44.43 7.78
CA GLU A 174 49.77 44.06 9.15
C GLU A 174 48.26 44.07 9.38
N ILE A 175 47.57 45.16 9.02
CA ILE A 175 46.10 45.26 9.15
C ILE A 175 45.40 44.14 8.37
N CYS A 176 45.82 43.88 7.13
CA CYS A 176 45.23 42.84 6.30
C CYS A 176 45.50 41.44 6.86
N ARG A 177 46.69 41.21 7.42
CA ARG A 177 47.08 39.93 8.05
C ARG A 177 46.25 39.68 9.29
N ASP A 178 46.06 40.68 10.14
CA ASP A 178 45.32 40.54 11.39
C ASP A 178 43.83 40.30 11.11
N GLN A 179 43.24 41.00 10.13
CA GLN A 179 41.87 40.75 9.67
C GLN A 179 41.68 39.34 9.11
N LEU A 180 42.60 38.90 8.24
CA LEU A 180 42.55 37.55 7.68
C LEU A 180 42.68 36.49 8.80
N SER A 181 43.56 36.74 9.78
CA SER A 181 43.74 35.84 10.93
C SER A 181 42.45 35.76 11.76
N ALA A 182 41.80 36.89 12.03
CA ALA A 182 40.52 36.94 12.73
C ALA A 182 39.43 36.16 11.98
N ASP A 183 39.31 36.33 10.66
CA ASP A 183 38.32 35.61 9.84
C ASP A 183 38.59 34.09 9.82
N MET A 184 39.87 33.69 9.76
CA MET A 184 40.28 32.28 9.83
C MET A 184 40.01 31.66 11.20
N TYR A 185 40.27 32.37 12.30
CA TYR A 185 39.92 31.89 13.64
C TYR A 185 38.41 31.82 13.86
N ASN A 186 37.65 32.81 13.37
CA ASN A 186 36.18 32.77 13.41
C ASN A 186 35.62 31.57 12.65
N PHE A 187 36.19 31.24 11.50
CA PHE A 187 35.81 30.03 10.76
C PHE A 187 36.04 28.76 11.58
N VAL A 188 37.20 28.64 12.25
CA VAL A 188 37.50 27.49 13.12
C VAL A 188 36.56 27.45 14.32
N ALA A 189 36.25 28.59 14.93
CA ALA A 189 35.36 28.67 16.09
C ALA A 189 33.93 28.20 15.77
N LYS A 190 33.46 28.42 14.53
CA LYS A 190 32.15 27.99 14.03
C LYS A 190 32.10 26.54 13.56
N GLU A 191 33.16 25.77 13.72
CA GLU A 191 33.21 24.39 13.22
C GLU A 191 32.08 23.51 13.79
N VAL A 192 31.73 23.71 15.06
CA VAL A 192 30.61 23.00 15.68
C VAL A 192 29.29 23.35 14.99
N ASP A 193 29.08 24.62 14.63
CA ASP A 193 27.88 25.06 13.92
C ASP A 193 27.77 24.40 12.53
N TYR A 194 28.89 24.26 11.81
CA TYR A 194 28.90 23.56 10.53
C TYR A 194 28.64 22.06 10.67
N ALA A 195 29.14 21.44 11.75
CA ALA A 195 28.84 20.05 12.07
C ALA A 195 27.34 19.87 12.40
N ASN A 196 26.72 20.84 13.07
CA ASN A 196 25.31 20.81 13.43
C ASN A 196 24.39 20.74 12.21
N TYR A 197 24.78 21.27 11.03
CA TYR A 197 23.98 21.12 9.80
C TYR A 197 23.74 19.64 9.44
N PHE A 198 24.73 18.77 9.68
CA PHE A 198 24.60 17.34 9.42
C PHE A 198 23.75 16.65 10.49
N GLN A 199 23.84 17.08 11.75
CA GLN A 199 22.95 16.60 12.80
C GLN A 199 21.49 16.97 12.48
N THR A 200 21.23 18.23 12.14
CA THR A 200 19.90 18.71 11.75
C THR A 200 19.35 17.93 10.56
N LEU A 201 20.16 17.60 9.55
CA LEU A 201 19.73 16.75 8.44
C LEU A 201 19.16 15.41 8.94
N ILE A 202 19.88 14.72 9.82
CA ILE A 202 19.46 13.42 10.35
C ILE A 202 18.21 13.55 11.23
N GLU A 203 18.13 14.58 12.07
CA GLU A 203 16.97 14.84 12.92
C GLU A 203 15.69 15.12 12.11
N VAL A 204 15.81 15.95 11.07
CA VAL A 204 14.70 16.29 10.17
C VAL A 204 14.25 15.07 9.37
N GLN A 205 15.18 14.23 8.90
CA GLN A 205 14.87 12.95 8.24
C GLN A 205 14.15 11.98 9.19
N ALA A 206 14.65 11.82 10.42
CA ALA A 206 14.05 10.93 11.40
C ALA A 206 12.61 11.35 11.72
N GLU A 207 12.36 12.64 11.91
CA GLU A 207 11.04 13.17 12.19
C GLU A 207 10.07 12.98 11.02
N TYR A 208 10.51 13.23 9.78
CA TYR A 208 9.71 12.97 8.58
C TYR A 208 9.26 11.50 8.48
N HIS A 209 10.19 10.56 8.65
CA HIS A 209 9.87 9.14 8.60
C HIS A 209 8.95 8.71 9.74
N ARG A 210 9.16 9.25 10.95
CA ARG A 210 8.30 8.98 12.11
C ARG A 210 6.86 9.43 11.88
N LYS A 211 6.67 10.66 11.37
CA LYS A 211 5.34 11.18 11.04
C LYS A 211 4.67 10.38 9.92
N SER A 212 5.40 10.07 8.85
CA SER A 212 4.90 9.26 7.73
C SER A 212 4.45 7.88 8.18
N LEU A 213 5.25 7.20 9.01
CA LEU A 213 4.90 5.90 9.57
C LEU A 213 3.64 5.98 10.45
N ALA A 214 3.53 7.01 11.31
CA ALA A 214 2.37 7.20 12.17
C ALA A 214 1.08 7.41 11.36
N LEU A 215 1.15 8.16 10.24
CA LEU A 215 0.03 8.32 9.32
C LEU A 215 -0.41 6.97 8.74
N LEU A 216 0.53 6.17 8.22
CA LEU A 216 0.24 4.85 7.65
C LEU A 216 -0.35 3.89 8.69
N GLN A 217 0.19 3.87 9.90
CA GLN A 217 -0.30 3.05 11.01
C GLN A 217 -1.74 3.41 11.41
N ASN A 218 -2.16 4.66 11.24
CA ASN A 218 -3.52 5.10 11.53
C ASN A 218 -4.52 4.77 10.41
N VAL A 219 -4.08 4.76 9.14
CA VAL A 219 -4.94 4.52 7.98
C VAL A 219 -5.17 3.02 7.73
N LEU A 220 -4.14 2.18 7.91
CA LEU A 220 -4.24 0.74 7.63
C LEU A 220 -5.39 0.03 8.37
N PRO A 221 -5.65 0.29 9.68
CA PRO A 221 -6.80 -0.28 10.38
C PRO A 221 -8.14 0.16 9.78
N GLN A 222 -8.23 1.40 9.28
CA GLN A 222 -9.46 1.91 8.66
C GLN A 222 -9.75 1.20 7.33
N ILE A 223 -8.71 0.99 6.50
CA ILE A 223 -8.81 0.21 5.27
C ILE A 223 -9.31 -1.21 5.57
N LYS A 224 -8.71 -1.88 6.55
CA LYS A 224 -9.12 -3.23 6.98
C LYS A 224 -10.56 -3.26 7.47
N ALA A 225 -10.95 -2.31 8.31
CA ALA A 225 -12.31 -2.23 8.83
C ALA A 225 -13.35 -2.03 7.71
N GLN A 226 -13.05 -1.22 6.69
CA GLN A 226 -13.93 -1.07 5.53
C GLN A 226 -14.02 -2.34 4.68
N GLN A 227 -12.92 -3.07 4.51
CA GLN A 227 -12.91 -4.34 3.80
C GLN A 227 -13.72 -5.41 4.55
N GLU A 228 -13.61 -5.47 5.87
CA GLU A 228 -14.36 -6.41 6.73
C GLU A 228 -15.85 -6.05 6.80
N ALA A 229 -16.18 -4.76 6.82
CA ALA A 229 -17.55 -4.27 6.81
C ALA A 229 -18.25 -4.41 5.44
N TRP A 230 -17.50 -4.71 4.37
CA TRP A 230 -18.09 -4.88 3.05
C TRP A 230 -18.85 -6.21 2.94
N MET A 231 -20.18 -6.12 2.85
CA MET A 231 -21.10 -7.26 3.02
C MET A 231 -21.28 -8.17 1.79
N GLU A 232 -20.42 -8.11 0.79
CA GLU A 232 -20.56 -8.95 -0.41
C GLU A 232 -19.37 -9.90 -0.54
N LYS A 233 -19.43 -11.00 0.20
CA LYS A 233 -18.56 -12.15 -0.03
C LYS A 233 -19.31 -13.18 -0.88
N PRO A 234 -18.66 -13.78 -1.89
CA PRO A 234 -19.25 -14.90 -2.62
C PRO A 234 -19.63 -16.02 -1.64
N SER A 235 -20.76 -16.65 -1.87
CA SER A 235 -21.24 -17.76 -1.04
C SER A 235 -20.71 -19.11 -1.52
N PHE A 236 -20.46 -19.25 -2.82
CA PHE A 236 -19.91 -20.49 -3.38
C PHE A 236 -18.45 -20.67 -2.98
N GLY A 237 -18.07 -21.87 -2.55
CA GLY A 237 -16.69 -22.17 -2.15
C GLY A 237 -16.27 -21.64 -0.78
N LYS A 238 -17.19 -21.06 0.00
CA LYS A 238 -16.92 -20.52 1.34
C LYS A 238 -17.54 -21.36 2.45
N PRO A 239 -16.94 -21.40 3.65
CA PRO A 239 -17.54 -22.07 4.80
C PRO A 239 -18.93 -21.52 5.11
N LEU A 240 -19.88 -22.43 5.41
CA LEU A 240 -21.28 -22.08 5.68
C LEU A 240 -21.41 -21.01 6.76
N GLU A 241 -20.72 -21.21 7.89
CA GLU A 241 -20.79 -20.29 9.03
C GLU A 241 -20.26 -18.89 8.70
N GLU A 242 -19.22 -18.78 7.85
CA GLU A 242 -18.61 -17.49 7.51
C GLU A 242 -19.62 -16.59 6.80
N HIS A 243 -20.25 -17.08 5.73
CA HIS A 243 -21.15 -16.24 4.94
C HIS A 243 -22.53 -16.06 5.61
N LEU A 244 -22.97 -16.97 6.49
CA LEU A 244 -24.15 -16.74 7.34
C LEU A 244 -23.90 -15.65 8.38
N ALA A 245 -22.72 -15.64 9.01
CA ALA A 245 -22.35 -14.63 9.99
C ALA A 245 -22.25 -13.24 9.35
N VAL A 246 -21.65 -13.13 8.15
CA VAL A 246 -21.57 -11.86 7.40
C VAL A 246 -22.95 -11.33 7.02
N SER A 247 -23.85 -12.22 6.56
CA SER A 247 -25.18 -11.81 6.09
C SER A 247 -26.24 -11.72 7.20
N GLY A 248 -25.93 -12.15 8.42
CA GLY A 248 -26.88 -12.22 9.54
C GLY A 248 -28.06 -13.17 9.31
N ARG A 249 -27.89 -14.19 8.45
CA ARG A 249 -28.97 -15.11 8.03
C ARG A 249 -28.88 -16.44 8.77
N GLU A 250 -30.02 -17.09 8.97
CA GLU A 250 -30.07 -18.47 9.46
C GLU A 250 -29.92 -19.50 8.32
N ILE A 251 -30.39 -19.15 7.11
CA ILE A 251 -30.37 -19.99 5.91
C ILE A 251 -29.49 -19.33 4.85
N ALA A 252 -28.66 -20.13 4.20
CA ALA A 252 -27.76 -19.68 3.14
C ALA A 252 -28.56 -19.04 2.00
N PHE A 253 -28.13 -17.87 1.53
CA PHE A 253 -28.81 -17.18 0.43
C PHE A 253 -28.95 -18.04 -0.84
N PRO A 254 -27.91 -18.77 -1.32
CA PRO A 254 -28.09 -19.65 -2.46
C PRO A 254 -29.12 -20.76 -2.25
N VAL A 255 -29.22 -21.30 -1.02
CA VAL A 255 -30.21 -22.34 -0.68
C VAL A 255 -31.61 -21.76 -0.73
N GLU A 256 -31.85 -20.67 0.01
CA GLU A 256 -33.16 -20.09 0.14
C GLU A 256 -33.67 -19.53 -1.20
N ALA A 257 -32.81 -18.81 -1.95
CA ALA A 257 -33.17 -18.27 -3.26
C ALA A 257 -33.52 -19.39 -4.25
N CYS A 258 -32.69 -20.43 -4.36
CA CYS A 258 -32.97 -21.53 -5.30
C CYS A 258 -34.21 -22.31 -4.92
N VAL A 259 -34.41 -22.61 -3.62
CA VAL A 259 -35.61 -23.30 -3.14
C VAL A 259 -36.86 -22.47 -3.40
N THR A 260 -36.81 -21.16 -3.15
CA THR A 260 -37.95 -20.25 -3.40
C THR A 260 -38.32 -20.23 -4.88
N MET A 261 -37.34 -20.03 -5.77
CA MET A 261 -37.59 -20.05 -7.21
C MET A 261 -38.15 -21.40 -7.69
N LEU A 262 -37.62 -22.53 -7.20
CA LEU A 262 -38.13 -23.86 -7.56
C LEU A 262 -39.56 -24.11 -7.05
N LEU A 263 -39.90 -23.62 -5.85
CA LEU A 263 -41.27 -23.70 -5.32
C LEU A 263 -42.25 -22.89 -6.17
N GLU A 264 -41.82 -21.78 -6.76
CA GLU A 264 -42.66 -20.93 -7.62
C GLU A 264 -42.84 -21.47 -9.04
N CYS A 265 -41.77 -21.98 -9.67
CA CYS A 265 -41.81 -22.32 -11.11
C CYS A 265 -41.37 -23.75 -11.47
N GLY A 266 -40.75 -24.49 -10.55
CA GLY A 266 -40.02 -25.73 -10.88
C GLY A 266 -40.67 -27.03 -10.44
N MET A 267 -41.63 -27.03 -9.51
CA MET A 267 -42.06 -28.25 -8.78
C MET A 267 -42.56 -29.41 -9.66
N GLN A 268 -43.08 -29.12 -10.85
CA GLN A 268 -43.60 -30.12 -11.80
C GLN A 268 -42.59 -30.50 -12.90
N GLU A 269 -41.44 -29.82 -12.98
CA GLU A 269 -40.45 -30.03 -14.04
C GLU A 269 -39.82 -31.43 -13.94
N GLU A 270 -39.83 -32.17 -15.05
CA GLU A 270 -39.36 -33.55 -15.06
C GLU A 270 -37.85 -33.66 -14.84
N GLY A 271 -37.43 -34.47 -13.85
CA GLY A 271 -36.02 -34.78 -13.67
C GLY A 271 -35.17 -33.65 -13.07
N LEU A 272 -35.75 -32.75 -12.25
CA LEU A 272 -34.98 -31.80 -11.45
C LEU A 272 -33.80 -32.48 -10.74
N PHE A 273 -32.65 -31.79 -10.69
CA PHE A 273 -31.35 -32.28 -10.14
C PHE A 273 -30.68 -33.45 -10.88
N ARG A 274 -31.42 -34.17 -11.73
CA ARG A 274 -30.92 -35.24 -12.61
C ARG A 274 -30.46 -34.69 -13.95
N VAL A 275 -31.27 -33.85 -14.59
CA VAL A 275 -30.95 -33.24 -15.88
C VAL A 275 -29.90 -32.15 -15.67
N ALA A 276 -28.80 -32.22 -16.43
CA ALA A 276 -27.74 -31.22 -16.37
C ALA A 276 -28.17 -29.95 -17.11
N PRO A 277 -28.06 -28.75 -16.50
CA PRO A 277 -28.37 -27.51 -17.19
C PRO A 277 -27.28 -27.10 -18.18
N SER A 278 -27.57 -26.10 -19.00
CA SER A 278 -26.54 -25.42 -19.81
C SER A 278 -25.44 -24.85 -18.90
N ALA A 279 -24.19 -25.22 -19.17
CA ALA A 279 -23.04 -24.75 -18.38
C ALA A 279 -22.93 -23.22 -18.33
N SER A 280 -23.29 -22.54 -19.41
CA SER A 280 -23.30 -21.06 -19.48
C SER A 280 -24.36 -20.44 -18.56
N LYS A 281 -25.59 -20.98 -18.57
CA LYS A 281 -26.69 -20.52 -17.70
C LYS A 281 -26.40 -20.81 -16.24
N LEU A 282 -25.87 -21.99 -15.93
CA LEU A 282 -25.45 -22.34 -14.58
C LEU A 282 -24.36 -21.38 -14.08
N LYS A 283 -23.33 -21.12 -14.88
CA LYS A 283 -22.27 -20.16 -14.54
C LYS A 283 -22.82 -18.76 -14.27
N LYS A 284 -23.76 -18.29 -15.11
CA LYS A 284 -24.42 -17.00 -14.94
C LYS A 284 -25.21 -16.92 -13.62
N LEU A 285 -26.07 -17.92 -13.35
CA LEU A 285 -26.88 -17.94 -12.14
C LEU A 285 -26.04 -18.05 -10.86
N LYS A 286 -24.97 -18.87 -10.88
CA LYS A 286 -24.03 -18.92 -9.76
C LYS A 286 -23.41 -17.55 -9.47
N ALA A 287 -22.92 -16.86 -10.50
CA ALA A 287 -22.36 -15.52 -10.35
C ALA A 287 -23.38 -14.50 -9.82
N ALA A 288 -24.63 -14.59 -10.28
CA ALA A 288 -25.74 -13.77 -9.80
C ALA A 288 -26.07 -14.01 -8.31
N LEU A 289 -26.04 -15.28 -7.88
CA LEU A 289 -26.20 -15.66 -6.49
C LEU A 289 -25.03 -15.20 -5.60
N ASP A 290 -23.79 -15.23 -6.11
CA ASP A 290 -22.59 -14.78 -5.39
C ASP A 290 -22.57 -13.27 -5.12
N CYS A 291 -23.18 -12.47 -5.98
CA CYS A 291 -23.36 -11.04 -5.75
C CYS A 291 -24.75 -10.68 -5.18
N CYS A 292 -25.55 -11.66 -4.77
CA CYS A 292 -26.91 -11.44 -4.24
C CYS A 292 -27.87 -10.69 -5.19
N VAL A 293 -27.60 -10.69 -6.50
CA VAL A 293 -28.44 -10.06 -7.53
C VAL A 293 -29.16 -11.14 -8.32
N VAL A 294 -30.30 -11.60 -7.81
CA VAL A 294 -31.13 -12.62 -8.49
C VAL A 294 -32.47 -12.02 -8.90
N ASP A 295 -32.71 -11.96 -10.21
CA ASP A 295 -34.03 -11.70 -10.77
C ASP A 295 -34.77 -13.03 -10.98
N VAL A 296 -35.76 -13.29 -10.13
CA VAL A 296 -36.59 -14.51 -10.20
C VAL A 296 -37.24 -14.67 -11.57
N GLN A 297 -37.66 -13.58 -12.22
CA GLN A 297 -38.32 -13.65 -13.53
C GLN A 297 -37.35 -14.05 -14.65
N GLU A 298 -36.07 -13.69 -14.54
CA GLU A 298 -35.07 -14.04 -15.54
C GLU A 298 -34.77 -15.54 -15.55
N TYR A 299 -34.77 -16.18 -14.37
CA TYR A 299 -34.37 -17.58 -14.21
C TYR A 299 -35.55 -18.57 -14.12
N SER A 300 -36.79 -18.09 -13.95
CA SER A 300 -37.97 -18.95 -13.83
C SER A 300 -38.23 -19.83 -15.07
N ALA A 301 -37.68 -19.47 -16.22
CA ALA A 301 -37.80 -20.22 -17.47
C ALA A 301 -36.87 -21.45 -17.57
N ASP A 302 -35.93 -21.65 -16.64
CA ASP A 302 -35.02 -22.80 -16.64
C ASP A 302 -34.85 -23.39 -15.23
N PRO A 303 -35.83 -24.20 -14.76
CA PRO A 303 -35.76 -24.84 -13.45
C PRO A 303 -34.54 -25.75 -13.27
N HIS A 304 -34.01 -26.33 -14.35
CA HIS A 304 -32.79 -27.15 -14.28
C HIS A 304 -31.55 -26.31 -13.95
N ALA A 305 -31.46 -25.08 -14.43
CA ALA A 305 -30.38 -24.17 -14.05
C ALA A 305 -30.42 -23.84 -12.56
N ILE A 306 -31.62 -23.58 -12.01
CA ILE A 306 -31.80 -23.31 -10.58
C ILE A 306 -31.45 -24.53 -9.73
N ALA A 307 -31.96 -25.71 -10.09
CA ALA A 307 -31.61 -26.96 -9.44
C ALA A 307 -30.11 -27.26 -9.50
N GLY A 308 -29.48 -26.99 -10.65
CA GLY A 308 -28.04 -27.13 -10.85
C GLY A 308 -27.23 -26.16 -9.99
N ALA A 309 -27.71 -24.93 -9.78
CA ALA A 309 -27.06 -23.94 -8.93
C ALA A 309 -27.11 -24.35 -7.46
N LEU A 310 -28.28 -24.77 -6.95
CA LEU A 310 -28.44 -25.32 -5.61
C LEU A 310 -27.52 -26.52 -5.39
N LYS A 311 -27.52 -27.47 -6.33
CA LYS A 311 -26.66 -28.66 -6.28
C LYS A 311 -25.17 -28.29 -6.28
N SER A 312 -24.79 -27.27 -7.04
CA SER A 312 -23.41 -26.81 -7.11
C SER A 312 -22.98 -26.10 -5.83
N TYR A 313 -23.84 -25.28 -5.22
CA TYR A 313 -23.57 -24.63 -3.94
C TYR A 313 -23.26 -25.67 -2.86
N LEU A 314 -24.16 -26.65 -2.71
CA LEU A 314 -24.03 -27.70 -1.69
C LEU A 314 -22.73 -28.51 -1.84
N ARG A 315 -22.34 -28.82 -3.09
CA ARG A 315 -21.11 -29.55 -3.41
C ARG A 315 -19.83 -28.73 -3.23
N GLU A 316 -19.91 -27.42 -3.43
CA GLU A 316 -18.75 -26.51 -3.39
C GLU A 316 -18.45 -26.01 -1.98
N LEU A 317 -19.28 -26.34 -0.99
CA LEU A 317 -18.93 -26.10 0.41
C LEU A 317 -17.60 -26.79 0.76
N PRO A 318 -16.69 -26.13 1.51
CA PRO A 318 -15.43 -26.74 1.94
C PRO A 318 -15.60 -28.05 2.74
N GLU A 319 -16.77 -28.21 3.36
CA GLU A 319 -17.18 -29.37 4.15
C GLU A 319 -18.64 -29.73 3.77
N PRO A 320 -19.02 -31.02 3.76
CA PRO A 320 -20.41 -31.42 3.54
C PRO A 320 -21.36 -30.73 4.50
N LEU A 321 -22.57 -30.44 4.02
CA LEU A 321 -23.61 -29.85 4.85
C LEU A 321 -23.91 -30.74 6.09
N MET A 322 -23.70 -32.05 5.97
CA MET A 322 -23.84 -33.04 7.03
C MET A 322 -22.56 -33.30 7.86
N THR A 323 -21.52 -32.48 7.67
CA THR A 323 -20.20 -32.45 8.34
C THR A 323 -19.31 -33.68 8.14
N PHE A 324 -18.00 -33.47 8.16
CA PHE A 324 -17.02 -34.57 8.17
C PHE A 324 -16.97 -35.24 9.53
N GLU A 325 -17.15 -34.49 10.61
CA GLU A 325 -17.14 -35.00 11.99
C GLU A 325 -18.18 -36.11 12.20
N LEU A 326 -19.37 -35.97 11.62
CA LEU A 326 -20.45 -36.93 11.76
C LEU A 326 -20.47 -37.99 10.66
N TYR A 327 -19.54 -37.95 9.70
CA TYR A 327 -19.55 -38.83 8.52
C TYR A 327 -19.66 -40.31 8.90
N GLU A 328 -18.79 -40.79 9.78
CA GLU A 328 -18.80 -42.19 10.23
C GLU A 328 -20.10 -42.57 10.95
N GLU A 329 -20.66 -41.65 11.73
CA GLU A 329 -21.93 -41.87 12.44
C GLU A 329 -23.10 -42.02 11.45
N TRP A 330 -23.15 -41.20 10.40
CA TRP A 330 -24.12 -41.33 9.33
C TRP A 330 -24.03 -42.70 8.62
N ILE A 331 -22.81 -43.10 8.26
CA ILE A 331 -22.57 -44.38 7.59
C ILE A 331 -22.96 -45.55 8.49
N GLN A 332 -22.59 -45.53 9.77
CA GLN A 332 -22.97 -46.57 10.73
C GLN A 332 -24.49 -46.67 10.91
N ALA A 333 -25.18 -45.53 11.01
CA ALA A 333 -26.65 -45.50 11.09
C ALA A 333 -27.28 -46.17 9.85
N SER A 334 -26.76 -45.89 8.66
CA SER A 334 -27.27 -46.44 7.39
C SER A 334 -27.21 -47.98 7.30
N ASN A 335 -26.22 -48.59 7.99
CA ASN A 335 -25.97 -50.03 7.98
C ASN A 335 -26.86 -50.81 8.97
N ILE A 336 -27.66 -50.13 9.78
CA ILE A 336 -28.57 -50.78 10.73
C ILE A 336 -29.73 -51.45 9.95
N PRO A 337 -29.92 -52.79 10.06
CA PRO A 337 -30.96 -53.50 9.30
C PRO A 337 -32.38 -53.18 9.78
N GLU A 338 -32.54 -52.97 11.09
CA GLU A 338 -33.82 -52.70 11.71
C GLU A 338 -34.23 -51.23 11.49
N GLN A 339 -35.34 -51.02 10.76
CA GLN A 339 -35.76 -49.69 10.33
C GLN A 339 -35.94 -48.70 11.48
N GLU A 340 -36.59 -49.08 12.58
CA GLU A 340 -36.81 -48.19 13.73
C GLU A 340 -35.49 -47.76 14.38
N LYS A 341 -34.58 -48.71 14.60
CA LYS A 341 -33.24 -48.41 15.15
C LYS A 341 -32.43 -47.53 14.21
N ARG A 342 -32.54 -47.75 12.89
CA ARG A 342 -31.90 -46.90 11.87
C ARG A 342 -32.44 -45.47 11.92
N LEU A 343 -33.75 -45.30 11.95
CA LEU A 343 -34.37 -43.97 12.06
C LEU A 343 -33.93 -43.25 13.35
N GLN A 344 -33.87 -43.96 14.47
CA GLN A 344 -33.38 -43.39 15.73
C GLN A 344 -31.89 -43.01 15.67
N ALA A 345 -31.04 -43.81 15.03
CA ALA A 345 -29.62 -43.49 14.87
C ALA A 345 -29.43 -42.25 13.98
N LEU A 346 -30.17 -42.15 12.87
CA LEU A 346 -30.17 -40.96 12.01
C LEU A 346 -30.67 -39.72 12.75
N TRP A 347 -31.63 -39.87 13.67
CA TRP A 347 -32.15 -38.77 14.48
C TRP A 347 -31.06 -38.24 15.40
N ASN A 348 -30.38 -39.13 16.11
CA ASN A 348 -29.31 -38.77 17.02
C ASN A 348 -28.16 -38.06 16.28
N ALA A 349 -27.84 -38.48 15.06
CA ALA A 349 -26.87 -37.80 14.22
C ALA A 349 -27.35 -36.39 13.78
N CYS A 350 -28.65 -36.22 13.47
CA CYS A 350 -29.22 -34.90 13.18
C CYS A 350 -29.08 -33.94 14.37
N GLU A 351 -29.33 -34.40 15.59
CA GLU A 351 -29.27 -33.57 16.81
C GLU A 351 -27.85 -33.08 17.14
N LYS A 352 -26.82 -33.78 16.66
CA LYS A 352 -25.42 -33.41 16.84
C LYS A 352 -24.90 -32.38 15.83
N LEU A 353 -25.67 -32.09 14.77
CA LEU A 353 -25.23 -31.13 13.76
C LEU A 353 -25.06 -29.74 14.37
N PRO A 354 -24.01 -28.99 13.96
CA PRO A 354 -23.91 -27.58 14.27
C PRO A 354 -25.17 -26.83 13.85
N LYS A 355 -25.55 -25.79 14.61
CA LYS A 355 -26.83 -25.08 14.40
C LYS A 355 -27.01 -24.58 12.96
N ALA A 356 -25.96 -24.05 12.35
CA ALA A 356 -25.99 -23.58 10.96
C ALA A 356 -26.29 -24.71 9.97
N ASN A 357 -25.58 -25.84 10.11
CA ASN A 357 -25.76 -27.04 9.31
C ASN A 357 -27.15 -27.64 9.52
N TYR A 358 -27.60 -27.80 10.76
CA TYR A 358 -28.93 -28.30 11.10
C TYR A 358 -30.04 -27.48 10.44
N ASN A 359 -29.99 -26.16 10.55
CA ASN A 359 -31.00 -25.28 9.96
C ASN A 359 -31.06 -25.40 8.43
N ASN A 360 -29.89 -25.46 7.78
CA ASN A 360 -29.80 -25.54 6.33
C ASN A 360 -30.15 -26.94 5.80
N ILE A 361 -29.70 -28.03 6.44
CA ILE A 361 -30.07 -29.39 6.04
C ILE A 361 -31.58 -29.59 6.23
N ARG A 362 -32.14 -29.10 7.33
CA ARG A 362 -33.58 -29.10 7.57
C ARG A 362 -34.30 -28.40 6.43
N TYR A 363 -33.88 -27.20 6.07
CA TYR A 363 -34.50 -26.42 5.00
C TYR A 363 -34.47 -27.17 3.66
N VAL A 364 -33.32 -27.75 3.30
CA VAL A 364 -33.16 -28.55 2.08
C VAL A 364 -34.03 -29.81 2.12
N ILE A 365 -33.98 -30.61 3.20
CA ILE A 365 -34.74 -31.87 3.30
C ILE A 365 -36.24 -31.62 3.28
N LYS A 366 -36.75 -30.57 3.94
CA LYS A 366 -38.18 -30.22 3.85
C LYS A 366 -38.60 -29.82 2.44
N PHE A 367 -37.72 -29.16 1.68
CA PHE A 367 -37.98 -28.81 0.29
C PHE A 367 -37.99 -30.08 -0.57
N LEU A 368 -37.03 -30.97 -0.39
CA LEU A 368 -36.96 -32.24 -1.11
C LEU A 368 -38.16 -33.14 -0.81
N ALA A 369 -38.64 -33.19 0.45
CA ALA A 369 -39.88 -33.88 0.81
C ALA A 369 -41.09 -33.27 0.10
N LYS A 370 -41.16 -31.94 0.02
CA LYS A 370 -42.22 -31.27 -0.75
C LYS A 370 -42.13 -31.56 -2.24
N LEU A 371 -40.92 -31.68 -2.80
CA LEU A 371 -40.70 -32.01 -4.21
C LEU A 371 -41.17 -33.42 -4.57
N THR A 372 -40.96 -34.40 -3.68
CA THR A 372 -41.36 -35.78 -3.92
C THR A 372 -42.87 -36.00 -3.82
N GLU A 373 -43.63 -35.09 -3.22
CA GLU A 373 -45.10 -35.08 -3.31
C GLU A 373 -45.58 -34.91 -4.78
N TYR A 374 -44.78 -34.28 -5.64
CA TYR A 374 -45.07 -34.09 -7.07
C TYR A 374 -44.46 -35.18 -7.97
N GLN A 375 -43.99 -36.29 -7.39
CA GLN A 375 -43.28 -37.36 -8.13
C GLN A 375 -44.06 -37.94 -9.32
N ASP A 376 -45.39 -37.90 -9.29
CA ASP A 376 -46.23 -38.35 -10.41
C ASP A 376 -46.02 -37.48 -11.67
N MET A 377 -45.71 -36.20 -11.48
CA MET A 377 -45.41 -35.23 -12.55
C MET A 377 -43.91 -35.16 -12.81
N ASN A 378 -43.11 -34.75 -11.81
CA ASN A 378 -41.68 -34.49 -12.00
C ASN A 378 -40.80 -35.75 -12.09
N LYS A 379 -41.36 -36.95 -11.84
CA LYS A 379 -40.69 -38.26 -11.88
C LYS A 379 -39.55 -38.44 -10.85
N MET A 380 -39.47 -37.57 -9.86
CA MET A 380 -38.45 -37.58 -8.81
C MET A 380 -39.02 -38.20 -7.52
N THR A 381 -38.87 -39.52 -7.39
CA THR A 381 -39.18 -40.25 -6.15
C THR A 381 -38.17 -39.92 -5.04
N PRO A 382 -38.46 -40.21 -3.75
CA PRO A 382 -37.50 -40.01 -2.66
C PRO A 382 -36.14 -40.67 -2.92
N SER A 383 -36.13 -41.89 -3.46
CA SER A 383 -34.91 -42.59 -3.84
C SER A 383 -34.18 -41.90 -5.00
N ASN A 384 -34.89 -41.47 -6.05
CA ASN A 384 -34.28 -40.74 -7.17
C ASN A 384 -33.62 -39.44 -6.71
N VAL A 385 -34.28 -38.69 -5.82
CA VAL A 385 -33.73 -37.46 -5.23
C VAL A 385 -32.50 -37.78 -4.39
N ALA A 386 -32.56 -38.80 -3.52
CA ALA A 386 -31.44 -39.22 -2.68
C ALA A 386 -30.19 -39.59 -3.51
N ILE A 387 -30.37 -40.28 -4.64
CA ILE A 387 -29.27 -40.64 -5.55
C ILE A 387 -28.58 -39.39 -6.12
N VAL A 388 -29.36 -38.40 -6.57
CA VAL A 388 -28.79 -37.24 -7.27
C VAL A 388 -28.28 -36.15 -6.32
N LEU A 389 -28.87 -36.00 -5.13
CA LEU A 389 -28.50 -34.99 -4.15
C LEU A 389 -27.56 -35.49 -3.08
N GLY A 390 -27.66 -36.74 -2.66
CA GLY A 390 -26.89 -37.29 -1.54
C GLY A 390 -25.38 -37.02 -1.62
N PRO A 391 -24.71 -37.25 -2.77
CA PRO A 391 -23.29 -36.95 -2.92
C PRO A 391 -22.90 -35.47 -2.80
N ASN A 392 -23.88 -34.55 -2.76
CA ASN A 392 -23.68 -33.11 -2.56
C ASN A 392 -24.08 -32.68 -1.13
N LEU A 393 -24.57 -33.60 -0.29
CA LEU A 393 -24.93 -33.34 1.10
C LEU A 393 -23.96 -34.03 2.07
N LEU A 394 -23.41 -35.18 1.67
CA LEU A 394 -22.46 -35.97 2.44
C LEU A 394 -21.43 -36.59 1.50
N TRP A 395 -20.15 -36.44 1.84
CA TRP A 395 -19.03 -37.10 1.16
C TRP A 395 -17.87 -37.30 2.16
N PRO A 396 -17.01 -38.32 1.95
CA PRO A 396 -15.90 -38.58 2.85
C PRO A 396 -14.83 -37.49 2.73
N GLN A 397 -14.09 -37.25 3.81
CA GLN A 397 -12.89 -36.43 3.77
C GLN A 397 -11.85 -37.13 2.88
N ALA A 398 -11.30 -36.42 1.90
CA ALA A 398 -10.47 -37.02 0.87
C ALA A 398 -9.12 -37.51 1.43
N GLU A 399 -9.03 -38.80 1.77
CA GLU A 399 -7.78 -39.52 2.05
C GLU A 399 -7.57 -40.67 1.04
N GLY A 400 -7.18 -40.36 -0.20
CA GLY A 400 -6.67 -41.34 -1.17
C GLY A 400 -7.68 -42.28 -1.87
N ASN A 401 -7.34 -42.68 -3.11
CA ASN A 401 -7.99 -43.64 -4.03
C ASN A 401 -9.54 -43.72 -4.06
N MET A 402 -10.16 -42.75 -4.74
CA MET A 402 -11.63 -42.56 -4.83
C MET A 402 -12.43 -43.58 -5.67
N THR A 403 -11.83 -44.34 -6.59
CA THR A 403 -12.62 -44.98 -7.66
C THR A 403 -13.31 -46.31 -7.30
N GLU A 404 -12.83 -47.06 -6.29
CA GLU A 404 -13.45 -48.34 -5.87
C GLU A 404 -14.47 -48.19 -4.73
N MET A 405 -14.37 -47.15 -3.90
CA MET A 405 -15.31 -46.92 -2.78
C MET A 405 -16.61 -46.22 -3.20
N MET A 406 -16.70 -45.66 -4.41
CA MET A 406 -17.81 -44.79 -4.80
C MET A 406 -19.18 -45.48 -4.88
N THR A 407 -19.28 -46.75 -5.27
CA THR A 407 -20.58 -47.42 -5.43
C THR A 407 -21.21 -47.82 -4.09
N THR A 408 -20.44 -48.42 -3.19
CA THR A 408 -20.92 -48.80 -1.85
C THR A 408 -21.25 -47.57 -1.00
N VAL A 409 -20.38 -46.55 -1.03
CA VAL A 409 -20.62 -45.28 -0.32
C VAL A 409 -21.85 -44.57 -0.89
N SER A 410 -22.07 -44.61 -2.21
CA SER A 410 -23.29 -44.02 -2.81
C SER A 410 -24.58 -44.71 -2.33
N LEU A 411 -24.59 -46.04 -2.20
CA LEU A 411 -25.77 -46.76 -1.68
C LEU A 411 -26.03 -46.44 -0.20
N GLN A 412 -24.98 -46.34 0.62
CA GLN A 412 -25.09 -45.95 2.02
C GLN A 412 -25.64 -44.53 2.17
N ILE A 413 -25.13 -43.57 1.39
CA ILE A 413 -25.63 -42.20 1.34
C ILE A 413 -27.11 -42.16 0.93
N VAL A 414 -27.53 -42.94 -0.07
CA VAL A 414 -28.95 -43.06 -0.43
C VAL A 414 -29.77 -43.58 0.75
N GLY A 415 -29.28 -44.60 1.46
CA GLY A 415 -29.89 -45.15 2.67
C GLY A 415 -29.95 -44.19 3.87
N ILE A 416 -29.26 -43.05 3.81
CA ILE A 416 -29.32 -41.96 4.79
C ILE A 416 -30.34 -40.91 4.34
N ILE A 417 -30.20 -40.41 3.10
CA ILE A 417 -30.97 -39.27 2.60
C ILE A 417 -32.43 -39.64 2.30
N GLU A 418 -32.69 -40.83 1.78
CA GLU A 418 -34.06 -41.25 1.45
C GLU A 418 -34.98 -41.31 2.69
N PRO A 419 -34.60 -41.93 3.83
CA PRO A 419 -35.39 -41.88 5.05
C PRO A 419 -35.59 -40.47 5.60
N LEU A 420 -34.58 -39.59 5.50
CA LEU A 420 -34.71 -38.19 5.93
C LEU A 420 -35.76 -37.45 5.10
N ILE A 421 -35.83 -37.71 3.79
CA ILE A 421 -36.86 -37.14 2.90
C ILE A 421 -38.25 -37.74 3.21
N GLN A 422 -38.36 -39.06 3.34
CA GLN A 422 -39.63 -39.75 3.58
C GLN A 422 -40.28 -39.39 4.93
N HIS A 423 -39.45 -39.16 5.95
CA HIS A 423 -39.88 -38.84 7.31
C HIS A 423 -39.49 -37.43 7.75
N ALA A 424 -39.42 -36.48 6.80
CA ALA A 424 -38.91 -35.13 7.05
C ALA A 424 -39.59 -34.39 8.20
N ASP A 425 -40.92 -34.49 8.32
CA ASP A 425 -41.65 -33.82 9.41
C ASP A 425 -41.41 -34.46 10.78
N TRP A 426 -41.08 -35.75 10.81
CA TRP A 426 -40.68 -36.42 12.04
C TRP A 426 -39.31 -35.89 12.47
N PHE A 427 -38.27 -36.04 11.62
CA PHE A 427 -36.91 -35.58 11.91
C PHE A 427 -36.80 -34.08 12.21
N PHE A 428 -37.64 -33.27 11.57
CA PHE A 428 -37.57 -31.82 11.61
C PHE A 428 -38.91 -31.17 11.96
N PRO A 429 -39.38 -31.31 13.23
CA PRO A 429 -40.66 -30.77 13.67
C PRO A 429 -40.65 -29.23 13.68
N GLY A 430 -41.83 -28.61 13.68
CA GLY A 430 -41.99 -27.16 13.90
C GLY A 430 -41.58 -26.25 12.72
N GLY A 431 -42.01 -26.55 11.50
CA GLY A 431 -41.71 -25.69 10.33
C GLY A 431 -42.38 -24.33 10.40
N ARG A 432 -41.62 -23.23 10.38
CA ARG A 432 -42.15 -21.96 9.86
C ARG A 432 -42.57 -22.22 8.39
N PRO A 433 -43.71 -21.66 7.92
CA PRO A 433 -44.00 -21.63 6.48
C PRO A 433 -42.76 -21.11 5.74
N TRP A 434 -42.48 -21.60 4.53
CA TRP A 434 -41.51 -20.96 3.62
C TRP A 434 -41.81 -19.47 3.65
N LEU A 435 -40.99 -18.66 4.30
CA LEU A 435 -41.33 -17.26 4.59
C LEU A 435 -41.23 -16.50 3.28
N TRP A 436 -42.31 -16.54 2.51
CA TRP A 436 -42.51 -15.64 1.39
C TRP A 436 -42.59 -14.23 1.96
N GLY A 437 -41.53 -13.45 1.78
CA GLY A 437 -41.58 -11.99 1.85
C GLY A 437 -41.45 -11.29 3.22
N GLN A 438 -40.84 -11.88 4.26
CA GLN A 438 -40.60 -11.15 5.53
C GLN A 438 -39.16 -10.71 5.80
N HIS A 439 -38.16 -11.38 5.24
CA HIS A 439 -36.90 -10.69 4.95
C HIS A 439 -37.13 -10.06 3.61
N GLY A 440 -37.29 -8.73 3.57
CA GLY A 440 -37.38 -8.03 2.30
C GLY A 440 -36.29 -8.60 1.39
N LEU A 441 -36.71 -9.26 0.30
CA LEU A 441 -36.02 -9.08 -0.96
C LEU A 441 -36.09 -7.57 -1.16
N SER A 442 -35.21 -6.83 -0.47
CA SER A 442 -34.72 -5.57 -0.94
C SER A 442 -34.06 -6.00 -2.22
N MET A 443 -34.88 -6.00 -3.27
CA MET A 443 -34.51 -5.84 -4.65
C MET A 443 -33.52 -4.68 -4.58
N HIS A 444 -32.25 -4.99 -4.37
CA HIS A 444 -31.21 -3.99 -4.48
C HIS A 444 -31.31 -3.62 -5.94
N VAL A 445 -31.96 -2.49 -6.17
CA VAL A 445 -32.02 -1.79 -7.44
C VAL A 445 -30.63 -1.93 -8.01
N ASN A 446 -30.55 -2.57 -9.16
CA ASN A 446 -29.32 -2.82 -9.89
C ASN A 446 -28.42 -1.58 -9.80
N HIS A 447 -27.42 -1.56 -8.91
CA HIS A 447 -26.53 -0.40 -8.73
C HIS A 447 -25.67 -0.18 -9.99
N ASN A 448 -25.77 -1.10 -10.96
CA ASN A 448 -25.17 -1.01 -12.28
C ASN A 448 -26.03 -0.28 -13.33
N ALA A 449 -27.28 0.13 -13.02
CA ALA A 449 -28.14 0.83 -13.98
C ALA A 449 -27.58 2.20 -14.41
N ASN A 450 -26.69 2.80 -13.60
CA ASN A 450 -26.06 4.09 -13.91
C ASN A 450 -24.81 4.01 -14.80
N TYR A 451 -24.36 2.82 -15.23
CA TYR A 451 -23.25 2.69 -16.19
C TYR A 451 -23.66 2.91 -17.66
N SER A 452 -24.91 3.31 -17.90
CA SER A 452 -25.41 3.63 -19.23
C SER A 452 -25.12 5.10 -19.55
N SER A 453 -23.87 5.43 -19.92
CA SER A 453 -23.42 6.59 -20.74
C SER A 453 -22.03 7.08 -20.29
N MET A 454 -20.97 6.33 -20.56
CA MET A 454 -19.61 6.90 -20.54
C MET A 454 -19.15 7.10 -22.00
N PRO A 455 -18.78 8.32 -22.43
CA PRO A 455 -18.08 8.52 -23.69
C PRO A 455 -16.70 7.86 -23.59
N SER A 456 -16.29 7.12 -24.63
CA SER A 456 -14.90 6.69 -24.75
C SER A 456 -13.95 7.89 -24.69
N PRO A 457 -12.85 7.84 -23.94
CA PRO A 457 -11.80 8.83 -24.09
C PRO A 457 -11.07 8.54 -25.41
N ASP A 458 -11.24 9.43 -26.39
CA ASP A 458 -10.37 9.51 -27.56
C ASP A 458 -8.93 9.65 -27.07
N MET A 459 -8.12 8.62 -27.35
CA MET A 459 -6.69 8.62 -27.11
C MET A 459 -6.03 9.44 -28.23
N ASP A 460 -5.76 10.72 -27.96
CA ASP A 460 -4.94 11.55 -28.82
C ASP A 460 -3.49 11.03 -28.82
N HIS A 461 -3.14 10.35 -29.91
CA HIS A 461 -1.78 9.92 -30.23
C HIS A 461 -0.96 11.11 -30.77
N ALA A 462 -0.61 12.07 -29.93
CA ALA A 462 0.32 13.13 -30.32
C ALA A 462 1.01 13.81 -29.12
N ASP A 463 1.90 13.09 -28.42
CA ASP A 463 3.18 13.65 -27.95
C ASP A 463 4.05 12.58 -27.29
N ARG A 464 4.62 11.70 -28.13
CA ARG A 464 5.84 10.96 -27.78
C ARG A 464 7.01 11.62 -28.49
N ARG A 465 7.69 12.54 -27.79
CA ARG A 465 9.13 12.86 -27.95
C ARG A 465 9.53 13.96 -26.97
N GLN A 466 10.13 13.60 -25.84
CA GLN A 466 11.50 13.99 -25.45
C GLN A 466 11.80 13.79 -23.94
N HIS A 467 13.03 13.31 -23.72
CA HIS A 467 13.84 13.30 -22.50
C HIS A 467 13.52 12.26 -21.40
N ASP A 468 14.06 11.08 -21.66
CA ASP A 468 14.39 10.04 -20.70
C ASP A 468 15.58 10.52 -19.83
N GLN A 469 15.30 11.15 -18.70
CA GLN A 469 16.24 11.24 -17.58
C GLN A 469 15.62 10.51 -16.39
N ALA A 470 16.18 9.33 -16.11
CA ALA A 470 16.05 8.51 -14.91
C ALA A 470 15.06 9.01 -13.84
N ARG A 471 13.76 8.74 -14.04
CA ARG A 471 12.77 8.86 -12.96
C ARG A 471 13.05 7.76 -11.95
N ARG A 472 13.54 8.13 -10.77
CA ARG A 472 13.65 7.21 -9.63
C ARG A 472 12.25 6.91 -9.08
N PRO A 473 11.96 5.66 -8.64
CA PRO A 473 10.70 5.35 -7.97
C PRO A 473 10.59 6.11 -6.64
N LEU A 474 9.35 6.40 -6.23
CA LEU A 474 8.92 7.25 -5.10
C LEU A 474 9.47 6.91 -3.69
N SER A 475 10.41 5.97 -3.53
CA SER A 475 10.93 5.51 -2.22
C SER A 475 12.45 5.32 -2.14
N VAL A 476 13.21 5.38 -3.23
CA VAL A 476 14.50 4.64 -3.29
C VAL A 476 15.74 5.41 -2.78
N ALA A 477 15.60 6.63 -2.26
CA ALA A 477 16.76 7.40 -1.78
C ALA A 477 17.19 7.04 -0.34
N THR A 478 16.25 6.68 0.54
CA THR A 478 16.50 6.36 1.96
C THR A 478 16.52 4.86 2.25
N ASP A 479 15.79 4.05 1.48
CA ASP A 479 15.70 2.60 1.72
C ASP A 479 17.02 1.85 1.48
N ASN A 480 17.88 2.37 0.60
CA ASN A 480 19.19 1.75 0.33
C ASN A 480 20.20 1.94 1.48
N MET A 481 20.01 2.91 2.38
CA MET A 481 20.88 3.04 3.57
C MET A 481 20.41 2.15 4.73
N MET A 482 19.10 1.89 4.85
CA MET A 482 18.54 1.05 5.91
C MET A 482 18.70 -0.46 5.63
N LEU A 483 18.64 -0.87 4.36
CA LEU A 483 18.82 -2.28 3.97
C LEU A 483 20.26 -2.80 4.16
N GLU A 484 21.27 -1.92 4.19
CA GLU A 484 22.64 -2.32 4.50
C GLU A 484 22.92 -2.45 6.01
N PHE A 485 22.14 -1.79 6.87
CA PHE A 485 22.27 -1.94 8.33
C PHE A 485 21.70 -3.26 8.85
N TYR A 486 20.61 -3.76 8.26
CA TYR A 486 19.99 -5.04 8.68
C TYR A 486 20.71 -6.30 8.17
N LYS A 487 21.71 -6.18 7.28
CA LYS A 487 22.49 -7.33 6.79
C LYS A 487 23.76 -7.64 7.60
N LYS A 488 24.08 -6.87 8.64
CA LYS A 488 25.29 -7.09 9.45
C LYS A 488 25.08 -7.64 10.85
N ASP A 489 23.84 -7.80 11.30
CA ASP A 489 23.51 -8.47 12.57
C ASP A 489 22.67 -9.75 12.33
N GLY A 490 23.22 -10.66 11.52
CA GLY A 490 22.72 -12.02 11.33
C GLY A 490 23.82 -13.04 11.58
#